data_AF-A0A6M1RL63-F1
#
_entry.id   AF-A0A6M1RL63-F1
#
_cell.length_a   1.000
_cell.length_b   1.000
_cell.length_c   1.000
_cell.angle_alpha   90.00
_cell.angle_beta   90.00
_cell.angle_gamma   90.00
#
_symmetry.space_group_name_H-M   'P 1'
#
loop_
_entity.id
_entity.type
_entity.pdbx_description
1 polymer ?
#
loop_
_entity_poly.entity_id
_entity_poly.type
_entity_poly.pdbx_seq_one_letter_code
_entity_poly.pdbx_strand_id
1 'polypeptide(L)' 'MTIQAHLESLEKKHGALEEKLHHALVSPSKNDNHIAELKRLKLRIKDEMERLRASTRH' A
#
# COMPACT_ATOMS: atom_id res chain seq x y z
N MET A 1 2.15 -12.62 18.24
CA MET A 1 1.73 -12.34 16.86
C MET A 1 2.98 -12.27 16.00
N THR A 2 3.08 -13.10 14.96
CA THR A 2 4.29 -13.25 14.13
C THR A 2 4.41 -12.15 13.08
N ILE A 3 5.65 -11.78 12.73
CA ILE A 3 5.96 -10.78 11.68
C ILE A 3 5.27 -11.13 10.36
N GLN A 4 5.13 -12.42 10.04
CA GLN A 4 4.39 -12.91 8.87
C GLN A 4 2.92 -12.44 8.82
N ALA A 5 2.19 -12.47 9.94
CA ALA A 5 0.80 -12.03 9.98
C ALA A 5 0.65 -10.52 9.74
N HIS A 6 1.63 -9.74 10.20
CA HIS A 6 1.68 -8.30 9.94
C HIS A 6 1.96 -8.01 8.46
N LEU A 7 2.89 -8.77 7.87
CA LEU A 7 3.26 -8.65 6.45
C LEU A 7 2.07 -9.00 5.54
N GLU A 8 1.36 -10.10 5.82
CA GLU A 8 0.14 -10.47 5.08
C GLU A 8 -0.95 -9.39 5.16
N SER A 9 -1.11 -8.77 6.34
CA SER A 9 -2.06 -7.68 6.53
C SER A 9 -1.69 -6.44 5.73
N LEU A 10 -0.39 -6.13 5.61
CA LEU A 10 0.11 -5.02 4.79
C LEU A 10 -0.03 -5.31 3.30
N GLU A 11 0.23 -6.54 2.85
CA GLU A 11 0.03 -6.94 1.46
C GLU A 11 -1.44 -6.83 1.05
N LYS A 12 -2.38 -7.30 1.90
CA LYS A 12 -3.82 -7.11 1.68
C LYS A 12 -4.21 -5.63 1.57
N LYS A 13 -3.68 -4.77 2.45
CA LYS A 13 -3.92 -3.32 2.38
C LYS A 13 -3.32 -2.71 1.12
N HIS A 14 -2.14 -3.15 0.71
CA HIS A 14 -1.48 -2.69 -0.51
C HIS A 14 -2.32 -3.02 -1.75
N GLY A 15 -2.80 -4.27 -1.87
CA GLY A 15 -3.68 -4.67 -2.97
C GLY A 15 -4.97 -3.83 -3.05
N ALA A 16 -5.63 -3.60 -1.90
CA ALA A 16 -6.81 -2.75 -1.85
C ALA A 16 -6.54 -1.29 -2.24
N LEU A 17 -5.36 -0.75 -1.91
CA LEU A 17 -4.94 0.58 -2.36
C LEU A 17 -4.65 0.62 -3.86
N GLU A 18 -4.09 -0.45 -4.43
CA GLU A 18 -3.87 -0.56 -5.88
C GLU A 18 -5.17 -0.58 -6.66
N GLU A 19 -6.16 -1.37 -6.22
CA GLU A 19 -7.49 -1.37 -6.86
C GLU A 19 -8.14 0.01 -6.78
N LYS A 20 -8.11 0.67 -5.62
CA LYS A 20 -8.62 2.04 -5.46
C LYS A 20 -7.91 3.03 -6.37
N LEU A 21 -6.58 2.91 -6.50
CA LEU A 21 -5.77 3.77 -7.35
C LEU A 21 -6.11 3.54 -8.82
N HIS A 22 -6.24 2.28 -9.24
CA HIS A 22 -6.62 1.92 -10.60
C HIS A 22 -8.00 2.49 -10.93
N HIS A 23 -8.98 2.28 -10.05
CA HIS A 23 -10.34 2.79 -10.20
C HIS A 23 -10.40 4.33 -10.21
N ALA A 24 -9.50 4.99 -9.48
CA ALA A 24 -9.37 6.45 -9.51
C ALA A 24 -8.72 6.95 -10.81
N LEU A 25 -7.74 6.23 -11.35
CA LEU A 25 -7.05 6.58 -12.61
C LEU A 25 -7.94 6.40 -13.84
N VAL A 26 -8.79 5.37 -13.87
CA VAL A 26 -9.72 5.12 -14.99
C VAL A 26 -10.95 6.04 -14.97
N SER A 27 -11.18 6.74 -13.86
CA SER A 27 -12.33 7.64 -13.73
C SER A 27 -11.96 9.06 -14.16
N PRO A 28 -12.54 9.59 -15.26
CA PRO A 28 -12.12 10.85 -15.87
C PRO A 28 -12.41 12.11 -15.04
N SER A 29 -13.16 11.99 -13.93
CA SER A 29 -13.54 13.11 -13.06
C SER A 29 -12.97 13.01 -11.63
N LYS A 30 -12.08 12.04 -11.36
CA LYS A 30 -11.53 11.85 -10.01
C LYS A 30 -10.39 12.82 -9.75
N ASN A 31 -10.49 13.54 -8.63
CA ASN A 31 -9.50 14.50 -8.16
C ASN A 31 -8.08 13.92 -8.09
N ASP A 32 -7.13 14.57 -8.77
CA ASP A 32 -5.69 14.30 -8.68
C ASP A 32 -5.17 14.21 -7.23
N ASN A 33 -5.73 15.01 -6.31
CA ASN A 33 -5.39 14.96 -4.89
C ASN A 33 -5.63 13.57 -4.28
N HIS A 34 -6.71 12.90 -4.66
CA HIS A 34 -7.04 11.56 -4.18
C HIS A 34 -6.05 10.52 -4.73
N ILE A 35 -5.65 10.64 -6.01
CA ILE A 35 -4.64 9.78 -6.64
C ILE A 35 -3.28 9.98 -5.98
N ALA A 36 -2.89 11.22 -5.69
CA ALA A 36 -1.64 11.56 -5.02
C ALA A 36 -1.60 10.99 -3.58
N GLU A 37 -2.71 11.06 -2.85
CA GLU A 37 -2.83 10.47 -1.51
C GLU A 37 -2.71 8.95 -1.55
N LEU A 38 -3.42 8.28 -2.46
CA LEU A 38 -3.33 6.83 -2.64
C LEU A 38 -1.92 6.37 -3.00
N LYS A 39 -1.22 7.10 -3.88
CA LYS A 39 0.20 6.83 -4.21
C LYS A 39 1.10 6.98 -2.98
N ARG A 40 0.92 8.03 -2.16
CA ARG A 40 1.68 8.22 -0.91
C ARG A 40 1.43 7.09 0.07
N LEU A 41 0.18 6.69 0.28
CA LEU A 41 -0.16 5.58 1.16
C LEU A 41 0.46 4.27 0.67
N LYS A 42 0.39 3.99 -0.64
CA LYS A 42 1.03 2.82 -1.26
C LYS A 42 2.55 2.81 -1.01
N LEU A 43 3.21 3.96 -1.16
CA LEU A 43 4.64 4.12 -0.86
C LEU A 43 4.96 3.84 0.62
N ARG A 44 4.15 4.34 1.55
CA ARG A 44 4.34 4.10 2.98
C ARG A 44 4.19 2.62 3.36
N ILE A 45 3.17 1.95 2.84
CA ILE A 45 2.97 0.51 3.09
C ILE A 45 4.13 -0.30 2.52
N LYS A 46 4.61 0.06 1.32
CA LYS A 46 5.80 -0.57 0.74
C LYS A 46 7.03 -0.38 1.63
N ASP A 47 7.28 0.82 2.12
CA ASP A 47 8.42 1.11 3.03
C ASP A 47 8.31 0.31 4.34
N GLU A 48 7.09 0.22 4.90
CA GLU A 48 6.82 -0.55 6.11
C GLU A 48 7.05 -2.06 5.90
N MET A 49 6.59 -2.61 4.77
CA MET A 49 6.87 -4.00 4.40
C MET A 49 8.37 -4.25 4.24
N GLU A 50 9.09 -3.37 3.55
CA GLU A 50 10.54 -3.50 3.36
C GLU A 50 11.29 -3.43 4.71
N ARG A 51 10.90 -2.53 5.61
CA ARG A 51 11.45 -2.46 6.98
C ARG A 51 11.20 -3.73 7.77
N LEU A 52 9.98 -4.28 7.71
CA LEU A 52 9.65 -5.54 8.38
C LEU A 52 10.43 -6.72 7.78
N ARG A 53 10.59 -6.76 6.45
CA ARG A 53 11.41 -7.75 5.75
C ARG A 53 12.89 -7.64 6.13
N ALA A 54 13.41 -6.42 6.29
CA ALA A 54 14.78 -6.21 6.76
C ALA A 54 14.94 -6.65 8.22
N SER A 55 13.96 -6.36 9.07
CA SER A 55 13.99 -6.70 10.50
C SER A 55 13.89 -8.20 10.76
N THR A 56 13.22 -8.99 9.90
CA THR A 56 13.14 -10.45 10.07
C THR A 56 14.37 -11.20 9.58
N ARG A 57 15.31 -10.51 8.92
CA ARG A 57 16.51 -11.10 8.29
C ARG A 57 17.77 -10.99 9.16
N HIS A 58 17.64 -10.46 10.38
CA HIS A 58 18.69 -10.28 11.37
C HIS A 58 18.65 -11.34 12.48
#